data_AF-A0A379GEM2-F1
#
_entry.id   AF-A0A379GEM2-F1
#
_cell.length_a   1.000
_cell.length_b   1.000
_cell.length_c   1.000
_cell.angle_alpha   90.00
_cell.angle_beta   90.00
_cell.angle_gamma   90.00
#
_symmetry.space_group_name_H-M   'P 1'
#
loop_
_entity.id
_entity.type
_entity.pdbx_description
1 polymer ?
#
loop_
_entity_poly.entity_id
_entity_poly.type
_entity_poly.pdbx_seq_one_letter_code
_entity_poly.pdbx_strand_id
1 'polypeptide(L)'
;MITSLVRCNRLITSHIGGGGYYCANNRGNISVCPNPDVPEATLDLTELVKQVQEEHSHLRLPALFCFPQILQHRLRSINAAFHRARESYGYKGDYFLVYPIKVNQQRRVIESLINAGEPLGLEAGSKAELMAVLAHANMTSSVIVCNGYKDREYIRLALTGEKLGHKVFLVIEKMSEIKMVLEEAERLEVIPRLGVRARLASQGSGKWQASGGEKSKFGLAATQVLQLIDTLRQAGRLDSLQLLHFHLGSQMANIRDIATGVRESARFYVELHKLGVNIQYFDVGGGLGVDYEGTRSQSDCSVNYGLNEYANNVIWAIGDACDENELPHPTVITESGRALTAHHTVLISNVYWC
;
A
#
# COMPACT_ATOMS: atom_id res chain seq x y z
N MET A 1 4.64 14.18 42.30
CA MET A 1 3.55 13.60 41.48
C MET A 1 3.55 14.13 40.06
N ILE A 2 3.49 15.44 39.82
CA ILE A 2 3.50 16.02 38.45
C ILE A 2 4.77 15.59 37.66
N THR A 3 5.94 15.58 38.30
CA THR A 3 7.20 15.11 37.71
C THR A 3 7.26 13.60 37.42
N SER A 4 6.51 12.76 38.14
CA SER A 4 6.44 11.31 37.86
C SER A 4 5.43 11.00 36.76
N LEU A 5 4.30 11.72 36.70
CA LEU A 5 3.32 11.64 35.61
C LEU A 5 3.91 12.12 34.29
N VAL A 6 4.63 13.24 34.26
CA VAL A 6 5.32 13.71 33.03
C VAL A 6 6.39 12.72 32.56
N ARG A 7 7.10 12.05 33.48
CA ARG A 7 8.11 11.03 33.16
C ARG A 7 7.48 9.72 32.67
N CYS A 8 6.37 9.29 33.29
CA CYS A 8 5.59 8.13 32.85
C CYS A 8 4.91 8.39 31.50
N ASN A 9 4.36 9.59 31.31
CA ASN A 9 3.76 10.02 30.04
C ASN A 9 4.82 10.12 28.93
N ARG A 10 6.04 10.61 29.22
CA ARG A 10 7.16 10.53 28.27
C ARG A 10 7.51 9.10 27.92
N LEU A 11 7.65 8.19 28.89
CA LEU A 11 8.01 6.78 28.62
C LEU A 11 6.90 6.05 27.83
N ILE A 12 5.64 6.22 28.23
CA ILE A 12 4.49 5.60 27.56
C ILE A 12 4.31 6.18 26.15
N THR A 13 4.41 7.50 25.98
CA THR A 13 4.23 8.15 24.67
C THR A 13 5.44 8.02 23.75
N SER A 14 6.66 7.83 24.30
CA SER A 14 7.87 7.56 23.51
C SER A 14 7.99 6.09 23.11
N HIS A 15 7.37 5.15 23.84
CA HIS A 15 7.43 3.72 23.55
C HIS A 15 6.18 3.17 22.86
N ILE A 16 5.04 3.84 22.98
CA ILE A 16 3.90 3.54 22.14
C ILE A 16 4.18 4.20 20.79
N GLY A 17 4.53 3.39 19.78
CA GLY A 17 4.49 3.75 18.37
C GLY A 17 3.07 4.11 17.92
N GLY A 18 2.47 5.11 18.55
CA GLY A 18 1.03 5.37 18.53
C GLY A 18 0.60 6.22 17.35
N GLY A 19 1.53 6.60 16.45
CA GLY A 19 1.24 7.39 15.26
C GLY A 19 0.59 8.75 15.53
N GLY A 20 0.63 9.25 16.78
CA GLY A 20 -0.10 10.44 17.23
C GLY A 20 -1.56 10.20 17.64
N TYR A 21 -2.06 8.97 17.56
CA TYR A 21 -3.44 8.60 17.90
C TYR A 21 -3.65 8.20 19.35
N TYR A 22 -2.61 7.74 20.04
CA TYR A 22 -2.70 7.24 21.41
C TYR A 22 -1.75 8.03 22.31
N CYS A 23 -2.23 8.47 23.47
CA CYS A 23 -1.44 9.20 24.46
C CYS A 23 -1.96 8.93 25.88
N ALA A 24 -1.14 9.19 26.91
CA ALA A 24 -1.64 9.18 28.27
C ALA A 24 -2.26 10.54 28.64
N ASN A 25 -3.47 10.53 29.19
CA ASN A 25 -4.18 11.73 29.61
C ASN A 25 -3.73 12.19 31.01
N ASN A 26 -4.29 13.31 31.47
CA ASN A 26 -3.95 13.92 32.77
C ASN A 26 -4.33 13.05 33.98
N ARG A 27 -5.14 11.99 33.80
CA ARG A 27 -5.50 11.02 34.83
C ARG A 27 -4.56 9.81 34.84
N GLY A 28 -3.61 9.73 33.90
CA GLY A 28 -2.69 8.61 33.75
C GLY A 28 -3.27 7.43 32.96
N ASN A 29 -4.49 7.56 32.42
CA ASN A 29 -5.10 6.55 31.56
C ASN A 29 -4.66 6.74 30.10
N ILE A 30 -4.68 5.66 29.33
CA ILE A 30 -4.49 5.75 27.87
C ILE A 30 -5.76 6.29 27.23
N SER A 31 -5.60 7.31 26.39
CA SER A 31 -6.66 7.87 25.55
C SER A 31 -6.34 7.68 24.08
N VAL A 32 -7.39 7.63 23.26
CA VAL A 32 -7.32 7.59 21.81
C VAL A 32 -7.91 8.88 21.24
N CYS A 33 -7.22 9.49 20.29
CA CYS A 33 -7.71 10.54 19.40
C CYS A 33 -7.83 9.92 18.00
N PRO A 34 -9.01 9.42 17.59
CA PRO A 34 -9.16 8.71 16.32
C PRO A 34 -8.92 9.60 15.09
N ASN A 35 -9.08 10.92 15.24
CA ASN A 35 -8.81 11.90 14.20
C ASN A 35 -7.98 13.09 14.75
N PRO A 36 -6.66 13.08 14.56
CA PRO A 36 -5.77 14.17 15.00
C PRO A 36 -6.09 15.55 14.42
N ASP A 37 -6.88 15.64 13.33
CA ASP A 37 -7.38 16.92 12.81
C ASP A 37 -8.32 17.64 13.80
N VAL A 38 -8.88 16.90 14.78
CA VAL A 38 -9.78 17.40 15.83
C VAL A 38 -9.23 16.94 17.19
N PRO A 39 -8.16 17.58 17.70
CA PRO A 39 -7.39 17.09 18.85
C PRO A 39 -8.19 17.02 20.16
N GLU A 40 -9.30 17.76 20.26
CA GLU A 40 -10.24 17.71 21.38
C GLU A 40 -11.14 16.47 21.39
N ALA A 41 -11.27 15.77 20.26
CA ALA A 41 -12.07 14.55 20.12
C ALA A 41 -11.31 13.32 20.64
N THR A 42 -10.99 13.33 21.93
CA THR A 42 -10.28 12.25 22.64
C THR A 42 -11.23 11.40 23.47
N LEU A 43 -10.96 10.09 23.55
CA LEU A 43 -11.70 9.13 24.37
C LEU A 43 -10.75 8.41 25.32
N ASP A 44 -11.09 8.32 26.60
CA ASP A 44 -10.37 7.49 27.57
C ASP A 44 -10.72 6.01 27.35
N LEU A 45 -9.72 5.18 27.03
CA LEU A 45 -9.96 3.76 26.72
C LEU A 45 -10.47 2.98 27.92
N THR A 46 -10.13 3.39 29.15
CA THR A 46 -10.62 2.73 30.36
C THR A 46 -12.10 3.02 30.58
N GLU A 47 -12.52 4.27 30.35
CA GLU A 47 -13.93 4.65 30.40
C GLU A 47 -14.73 3.97 29.29
N LEU A 48 -14.19 3.91 28.07
CA LEU A 48 -14.81 3.22 26.94
C LEU A 48 -15.05 1.73 27.22
N VAL A 49 -14.07 1.03 27.80
CA VAL A 49 -14.21 -0.40 28.14
C VAL A 49 -15.31 -0.61 29.18
N LYS A 50 -15.37 0.23 30.22
CA LYS A 50 -16.43 0.16 31.24
C LYS A 50 -17.80 0.39 30.63
N GLN A 51 -17.95 1.43 29.82
CA GLN A 51 -19.19 1.75 29.13
C GLN A 51 -19.65 0.57 28.26
N VAL A 52 -18.77 -0.02 27.47
CA VAL A 52 -19.11 -1.18 26.62
C VAL A 52 -19.51 -2.39 27.44
N GLN A 53 -18.87 -2.65 28.58
CA GLN A 53 -19.24 -3.77 29.47
C GLN A 53 -20.59 -3.54 30.17
N GLU A 54 -20.93 -2.29 30.49
CA GLU A 54 -22.21 -1.90 31.08
C GLU A 54 -23.36 -1.97 30.06
N GLU A 55 -23.17 -1.40 28.87
CA GLU A 55 -24.17 -1.36 27.80
C GLU A 55 -24.35 -2.72 27.09
N HIS A 56 -23.28 -3.51 27.01
CA HIS A 56 -23.26 -4.79 26.32
C HIS A 56 -22.70 -5.89 27.23
N SER A 57 -23.50 -6.30 28.20
CA SER A 57 -23.15 -7.34 29.20
C SER A 57 -22.69 -8.69 28.63
N HIS A 58 -22.96 -8.96 27.35
CA HIS A 58 -22.49 -10.15 26.64
C HIS A 58 -21.08 -10.00 26.04
N LEU A 59 -20.57 -8.78 25.88
CA LEU A 59 -19.21 -8.52 25.40
C LEU A 59 -18.22 -8.68 26.55
N ARG A 60 -17.34 -9.68 26.41
CA ARG A 60 -16.29 -9.98 27.39
C ARG A 60 -14.92 -9.60 26.85
N LEU A 61 -13.99 -9.33 27.77
CA LEU A 61 -12.57 -9.25 27.42
C LEU A 61 -12.01 -10.67 27.28
N PRO A 62 -11.07 -10.91 26.35
CA PRO A 62 -10.43 -9.95 25.45
C PRO A 62 -11.35 -9.45 24.31
N ALA A 63 -11.26 -8.17 23.97
CA ALA A 63 -12.04 -7.54 22.91
C ALA A 63 -11.18 -6.65 22.00
N LEU A 64 -11.58 -6.57 20.73
CA LEU A 64 -10.88 -5.82 19.68
C LEU A 64 -11.60 -4.50 19.39
N PHE A 65 -11.05 -3.40 19.88
CA PHE A 65 -11.59 -2.06 19.66
C PHE A 65 -11.00 -1.49 18.39
N CYS A 66 -11.85 -1.06 17.47
CA CYS A 66 -11.44 -0.60 16.15
C CYS A 66 -11.96 0.82 15.91
N PHE A 67 -11.09 1.68 15.40
CA PHE A 67 -11.32 3.10 15.20
C PHE A 67 -11.21 3.42 13.69
N PRO A 68 -12.30 3.27 12.91
CA PRO A 68 -12.33 3.55 11.47
C PRO A 68 -11.78 4.92 11.06
N GLN A 69 -11.98 5.93 11.90
CA GLN A 69 -11.49 7.29 11.67
C GLN A 69 -9.96 7.35 11.54
N ILE A 70 -9.24 6.45 12.23
CA ILE A 70 -7.78 6.32 12.09
C ILE A 70 -7.42 5.88 10.67
N LEU A 71 -8.14 4.92 10.08
CA LEU A 71 -7.90 4.48 8.70
C LEU A 71 -8.07 5.63 7.71
N GLN A 72 -9.13 6.41 7.87
CA GLN A 72 -9.43 7.57 7.04
C GLN A 72 -8.34 8.65 7.17
N HIS A 73 -7.95 8.99 8.40
CA HIS A 73 -6.86 9.94 8.64
C HIS A 73 -5.52 9.44 8.08
N ARG A 74 -5.22 8.13 8.20
CA ARG A 74 -3.99 7.56 7.62
C ARG A 74 -3.98 7.68 6.10
N LEU A 75 -5.09 7.40 5.43
CA LEU A 75 -5.21 7.56 3.98
C LEU A 75 -4.98 9.02 3.56
N ARG A 76 -5.69 9.97 4.20
CA ARG A 76 -5.49 11.41 3.99
C ARG A 76 -4.04 11.83 4.21
N SER A 77 -3.42 11.36 5.29
CA SER A 77 -2.03 11.70 5.65
C SER A 77 -1.03 11.24 4.60
N ILE A 78 -1.20 10.03 4.05
CA ILE A 78 -0.32 9.49 3.02
C ILE A 78 -0.52 10.25 1.70
N ASN A 79 -1.78 10.45 1.27
CA ASN A 79 -2.09 11.25 0.08
C ASN A 79 -1.53 12.67 0.19
N ALA A 80 -1.70 13.33 1.35
CA ALA A 80 -1.16 14.67 1.58
C ALA A 80 0.38 14.71 1.56
N ALA A 81 1.07 13.65 2.02
CA ALA A 81 2.53 13.60 1.95
C ALA A 81 3.03 13.50 0.51
N PHE A 82 2.39 12.68 -0.31
CA PHE A 82 2.71 12.59 -1.74
C PHE A 82 2.30 13.85 -2.51
N HIS A 83 1.19 14.49 -2.14
CA HIS A 83 0.81 15.79 -2.69
C HIS A 83 1.91 16.84 -2.43
N ARG A 84 2.35 16.98 -1.18
CA ARG A 84 3.44 17.89 -0.83
C ARG A 84 4.74 17.57 -1.57
N ALA A 85 5.09 16.30 -1.70
CA ALA A 85 6.27 15.87 -2.45
C ALA A 85 6.17 16.24 -3.94
N ARG A 86 4.99 16.05 -4.56
CA ARG A 86 4.71 16.44 -5.95
C ARG A 86 4.81 17.95 -6.13
N GLU A 87 4.16 18.74 -5.28
CA GLU A 87 4.22 20.21 -5.35
C GLU A 87 5.64 20.73 -5.15
N SER A 88 6.37 20.20 -4.15
CA SER A 88 7.73 20.62 -3.86
C SER A 88 8.71 20.30 -4.98
N TYR A 89 8.50 19.20 -5.71
CA TYR A 89 9.31 18.83 -6.87
C TYR A 89 8.90 19.59 -8.14
N GLY A 90 7.59 19.88 -8.28
CA GLY A 90 6.99 20.30 -9.55
C GLY A 90 6.49 19.12 -10.41
N TYR A 91 6.34 17.94 -9.82
CA TYR A 91 5.96 16.70 -10.48
C TYR A 91 4.55 16.78 -11.08
N LYS A 92 4.40 16.38 -12.34
CA LYS A 92 3.15 16.58 -13.10
C LYS A 92 2.19 15.40 -13.08
N GLY A 93 2.71 14.19 -12.83
CA GLY A 93 1.88 12.99 -12.72
C GLY A 93 1.05 12.98 -11.44
N ASP A 94 0.00 12.15 -11.42
CA ASP A 94 -0.86 11.99 -10.27
C ASP A 94 -0.30 11.04 -9.21
N TYR A 95 -0.94 11.03 -8.04
CA TYR A 95 -0.70 10.03 -7.01
C TYR A 95 -2.03 9.55 -6.44
N PHE A 96 -2.13 8.23 -6.25
CA PHE A 96 -3.14 7.64 -5.38
C PHE A 96 -2.62 6.35 -4.76
N LEU A 97 -3.18 6.00 -3.61
CA LEU A 97 -2.84 4.76 -2.92
C LEU A 97 -3.69 3.61 -3.47
N VAL A 98 -3.10 2.42 -3.58
CA VAL A 98 -3.82 1.17 -3.81
C VAL A 98 -3.75 0.34 -2.54
N TYR A 99 -4.88 -0.07 -1.97
CA TYR A 99 -4.90 -0.84 -0.73
C TYR A 99 -4.81 -2.35 -1.01
N PRO A 100 -3.71 -3.03 -0.65
CA PRO A 100 -3.60 -4.47 -0.79
C PRO A 100 -4.40 -5.19 0.30
N ILE A 101 -5.51 -5.82 -0.09
CA ILE A 101 -6.45 -6.38 0.88
C ILE A 101 -5.87 -7.55 1.68
N LYS A 102 -4.78 -8.15 1.20
CA LYS A 102 -4.00 -9.19 1.92
C LYS A 102 -3.60 -8.79 3.35
N VAL A 103 -3.49 -7.48 3.60
CA VAL A 103 -3.13 -6.94 4.92
C VAL A 103 -4.30 -7.04 5.90
N ASN A 104 -5.53 -6.76 5.46
CA ASN A 104 -6.74 -6.93 6.26
C ASN A 104 -7.99 -6.92 5.34
N GLN A 105 -8.56 -8.10 5.09
CA GLN A 105 -9.70 -8.30 4.17
C GLN A 105 -11.05 -7.96 4.81
N GLN A 106 -11.09 -7.51 6.07
CA GLN A 106 -12.36 -7.27 6.76
C GLN A 106 -13.14 -6.15 6.10
N ARG A 107 -14.41 -6.41 5.79
CA ARG A 107 -15.35 -5.47 5.16
C ARG A 107 -15.29 -4.07 5.77
N ARG A 108 -15.31 -3.98 7.11
CA ARG A 108 -15.23 -2.70 7.84
C ARG A 108 -13.99 -1.89 7.46
N VAL A 109 -12.83 -2.52 7.25
CA VAL A 109 -11.60 -1.81 6.88
C VAL A 109 -11.71 -1.27 5.46
N ILE A 110 -12.13 -2.11 4.52
CA ILE A 110 -12.26 -1.75 3.11
C ILE A 110 -13.30 -0.63 2.94
N GLU A 111 -14.48 -0.76 3.54
CA GLU A 111 -15.53 0.26 3.48
C GLU A 111 -15.09 1.58 4.14
N SER A 112 -14.35 1.52 5.25
CA SER A 112 -13.85 2.74 5.90
C SER A 112 -12.89 3.52 5.02
N LEU A 113 -12.05 2.81 4.25
CA LEU A 113 -11.10 3.40 3.31
C LEU A 113 -11.81 3.97 2.07
N ILE A 114 -12.77 3.23 1.48
CA ILE A 114 -13.58 3.69 0.34
C ILE A 114 -14.36 4.96 0.73
N ASN A 115 -14.93 5.00 1.93
CA ASN A 115 -15.73 6.13 2.42
C ASN A 115 -14.88 7.32 2.92
N ALA A 116 -13.55 7.27 2.80
CA ALA A 116 -12.67 8.35 3.28
C ALA A 116 -12.74 9.62 2.41
N GLY A 117 -13.30 9.54 1.20
CA GLY A 117 -13.37 10.66 0.24
C GLY A 117 -12.05 10.92 -0.50
N GLU A 118 -11.07 10.03 -0.36
CA GLU A 118 -9.75 10.12 -0.97
C GLU A 118 -9.62 9.18 -2.17
N PRO A 119 -8.86 9.54 -3.23
CA PRO A 119 -8.56 8.61 -4.32
C PRO A 119 -7.88 7.33 -3.80
N LEU A 120 -8.48 6.19 -4.14
CA LEU A 120 -8.06 4.88 -3.65
C LEU A 120 -8.34 3.79 -4.70
N GLY A 121 -7.37 2.91 -4.92
CA GLY A 121 -7.58 1.62 -5.60
C GLY A 121 -7.50 0.44 -4.63
N LEU A 122 -7.79 -0.77 -5.11
CA LEU A 122 -7.67 -2.02 -4.34
C LEU A 122 -6.72 -2.99 -5.05
N GLU A 123 -5.89 -3.71 -4.30
CA GLU A 123 -5.04 -4.79 -4.82
C GLU A 123 -5.51 -6.14 -4.30
N ALA A 124 -5.54 -7.11 -5.22
CA ALA A 124 -5.79 -8.51 -4.94
C ALA A 124 -4.56 -9.35 -5.30
N GLY A 125 -4.09 -10.17 -4.37
CA GLY A 125 -2.98 -11.10 -4.57
C GLY A 125 -3.42 -12.53 -4.89
N SER A 126 -4.73 -12.79 -5.02
CA SER A 126 -5.28 -14.11 -5.34
C SER A 126 -6.68 -14.02 -5.95
N LYS A 127 -7.15 -15.12 -6.55
CA LYS A 127 -8.52 -15.23 -7.09
C LYS A 127 -9.61 -14.94 -6.04
N ALA A 128 -9.46 -15.47 -4.82
CA ALA A 128 -10.41 -15.24 -3.73
C ALA A 128 -10.43 -13.78 -3.29
N GLU A 129 -9.26 -13.14 -3.25
CA GLU A 129 -9.15 -11.71 -2.98
C GLU A 129 -9.77 -10.87 -4.08
N LEU A 130 -9.59 -11.22 -5.36
CA LEU A 130 -10.24 -10.51 -6.47
C LEU A 130 -11.77 -10.58 -6.36
N MET A 131 -12.33 -11.74 -5.99
CA MET A 131 -13.77 -11.86 -5.75
C MET A 131 -14.25 -10.93 -4.62
N ALA A 132 -13.48 -10.85 -3.52
CA ALA A 132 -13.78 -9.93 -2.42
C ALA A 132 -13.67 -8.46 -2.85
N VAL A 133 -12.63 -8.11 -3.61
CA VAL A 133 -12.43 -6.77 -4.17
C VAL A 133 -13.60 -6.39 -5.07
N LEU A 134 -14.00 -7.24 -6.01
CA LEU A 134 -15.13 -6.98 -6.91
C LEU A 134 -16.46 -6.84 -6.14
N ALA A 135 -16.66 -7.62 -5.08
CA ALA A 135 -17.85 -7.50 -4.23
C ALA A 135 -17.96 -6.12 -3.54
N HIS A 136 -16.81 -5.51 -3.18
CA HIS A 136 -16.76 -4.17 -2.60
C HIS A 136 -16.67 -3.05 -3.65
N ALA A 137 -16.11 -3.35 -4.83
CA ALA A 137 -15.92 -2.38 -5.91
C ALA A 137 -17.23 -1.94 -6.57
N ASN A 138 -18.33 -2.68 -6.41
CA ASN A 138 -19.66 -2.26 -6.89
C ASN A 138 -20.14 -0.90 -6.34
N MET A 139 -19.44 -0.33 -5.35
CA MET A 139 -19.74 0.97 -4.76
C MET A 139 -19.17 2.15 -5.57
N THR A 140 -18.10 1.97 -6.38
CA THR A 140 -17.53 3.01 -7.27
C THR A 140 -16.67 2.38 -8.38
N SER A 141 -16.56 3.00 -9.56
CA SER A 141 -15.55 2.60 -10.54
C SER A 141 -14.15 2.77 -9.92
N SER A 142 -13.53 1.67 -9.56
CA SER A 142 -12.25 1.61 -8.86
C SER A 142 -11.12 1.09 -9.74
N VAL A 143 -9.90 1.53 -9.43
CA VAL A 143 -8.68 0.90 -9.93
C VAL A 143 -8.48 -0.39 -9.13
N ILE A 144 -8.30 -1.50 -9.84
CA ILE A 144 -8.00 -2.81 -9.26
C ILE A 144 -6.66 -3.28 -9.81
N VAL A 145 -5.73 -3.65 -8.93
CA VAL A 145 -4.44 -4.25 -9.31
C VAL A 145 -4.46 -5.74 -8.96
N CYS A 146 -4.19 -6.60 -9.93
CA CYS A 146 -4.22 -8.05 -9.77
C CYS A 146 -2.79 -8.62 -9.79
N ASN A 147 -2.30 -8.97 -8.60
CA ASN A 147 -1.04 -9.67 -8.37
C ASN A 147 -1.28 -11.15 -8.02
N GLY A 148 -0.20 -11.88 -7.78
CA GLY A 148 -0.17 -13.27 -7.36
C GLY A 148 -0.17 -14.26 -8.53
N TYR A 149 -0.27 -15.55 -8.19
CA TYR A 149 -0.35 -16.62 -9.19
C TYR A 149 -1.70 -16.61 -9.90
N LYS A 150 -1.69 -16.58 -11.24
CA LYS A 150 -2.90 -16.44 -12.06
C LYS A 150 -3.16 -17.71 -12.88
N ASP A 151 -4.25 -18.39 -12.55
CA ASP A 151 -4.84 -19.42 -13.41
C ASP A 151 -5.81 -18.78 -14.42
N ARG A 152 -6.36 -19.57 -15.35
CA ARG A 152 -7.31 -19.07 -16.35
C ARG A 152 -8.58 -18.48 -15.72
N GLU A 153 -9.04 -19.04 -14.60
CA GLU A 153 -10.24 -18.56 -13.93
C GLU A 153 -10.03 -17.18 -13.31
N TYR A 154 -8.90 -16.96 -12.65
CA TYR A 154 -8.51 -15.64 -12.15
C TYR A 154 -8.39 -14.64 -13.32
N ILE A 155 -7.72 -15.00 -14.41
CA ILE A 155 -7.61 -14.12 -15.59
C ILE A 155 -8.98 -13.75 -16.14
N ARG A 156 -9.88 -14.71 -16.33
CA ARG A 156 -11.25 -14.44 -16.81
C ARG A 156 -12.02 -13.52 -15.87
N LEU A 157 -11.90 -13.75 -14.55
CA LEU A 157 -12.56 -12.91 -13.56
C LEU A 157 -12.06 -11.46 -13.62
N ALA A 158 -10.76 -11.25 -13.77
CA ALA A 158 -10.16 -9.93 -13.89
C ALA A 158 -10.61 -9.22 -15.18
N LEU A 159 -10.61 -9.93 -16.32
CA LEU A 159 -11.09 -9.39 -17.60
C LEU A 159 -12.60 -9.09 -17.58
N THR A 160 -13.39 -9.90 -16.88
CA THR A 160 -14.81 -9.63 -16.65
C THR A 160 -14.99 -8.35 -15.83
N GLY A 161 -14.13 -8.12 -14.82
CA GLY A 161 -14.10 -6.87 -14.06
C GLY A 161 -13.82 -5.64 -14.94
N GLU A 162 -12.86 -5.72 -15.87
CA GLU A 162 -12.62 -4.65 -16.86
C GLU A 162 -13.86 -4.43 -17.74
N LYS A 163 -14.50 -5.52 -18.20
CA LYS A 163 -15.72 -5.45 -19.02
C LYS A 163 -16.91 -4.82 -18.28
N LEU A 164 -16.95 -4.94 -16.96
CA LEU A 164 -17.96 -4.30 -16.10
C LEU A 164 -17.68 -2.82 -15.80
N GLY A 165 -16.56 -2.27 -16.30
CA GLY A 165 -16.24 -0.84 -16.19
C GLY A 165 -15.27 -0.48 -15.06
N HIS A 166 -14.65 -1.46 -14.40
CA HIS A 166 -13.51 -1.22 -13.53
C HIS A 166 -12.23 -1.01 -14.35
N LYS A 167 -11.20 -0.37 -13.76
CA LYS A 167 -9.86 -0.30 -14.36
C LYS A 167 -9.00 -1.40 -13.72
N VAL A 168 -8.97 -2.57 -14.34
CA VAL A 168 -8.33 -3.79 -13.80
C VAL A 168 -6.97 -4.02 -14.45
N PHE A 169 -5.90 -3.73 -13.72
CA PHE A 169 -4.53 -4.06 -14.14
C PHE A 169 -4.19 -5.51 -13.81
N LEU A 170 -4.02 -6.34 -14.85
CA LEU A 170 -3.43 -7.66 -14.74
C LEU A 170 -1.91 -7.54 -14.77
N VAL A 171 -1.25 -7.61 -13.60
CA VAL A 171 0.21 -7.50 -13.51
C VAL A 171 0.84 -8.83 -13.89
N ILE A 172 1.59 -8.87 -15.00
CA ILE A 172 2.33 -10.05 -15.43
C ILE A 172 3.51 -10.27 -14.49
N GLU A 173 3.48 -11.40 -13.77
CA GLU A 173 4.52 -11.78 -12.81
C GLU A 173 5.28 -13.04 -13.24
N LYS A 174 4.76 -13.77 -14.24
CA LYS A 174 5.43 -14.90 -14.89
C LYS A 174 5.19 -14.87 -16.39
N MET A 175 6.21 -15.19 -17.19
CA MET A 175 6.10 -15.22 -18.65
C MET A 175 5.04 -16.18 -19.18
N SER A 176 4.71 -17.25 -18.45
CA SER A 176 3.64 -18.16 -18.83
C SER A 176 2.24 -17.53 -18.80
N GLU A 177 2.06 -16.42 -18.09
CA GLU A 177 0.77 -15.76 -17.90
C GLU A 177 0.32 -15.03 -19.17
N ILE A 178 1.22 -14.35 -19.89
CA ILE A 178 0.83 -13.47 -21.00
C ILE A 178 0.07 -14.22 -22.10
N LYS A 179 0.49 -15.45 -22.42
CA LYS A 179 -0.20 -16.29 -23.41
C LYS A 179 -1.65 -16.57 -22.98
N MET A 180 -1.87 -16.93 -21.72
CA MET A 180 -3.21 -17.18 -21.20
C MET A 180 -4.05 -15.89 -21.18
N VAL A 181 -3.44 -14.75 -20.83
CA VAL A 181 -4.14 -13.47 -20.81
C VAL A 181 -4.62 -13.07 -22.21
N LEU A 182 -3.76 -13.17 -23.24
CA LEU A 182 -4.14 -12.83 -24.61
C LEU A 182 -5.24 -13.75 -25.15
N GLU A 183 -5.15 -15.06 -24.92
CA GLU A 183 -6.18 -16.03 -25.35
C GLU A 183 -7.53 -15.78 -24.68
N GLU A 184 -7.56 -15.53 -23.37
CA GLU A 184 -8.82 -15.28 -22.65
C GLU A 184 -9.39 -13.89 -22.94
N ALA A 185 -8.53 -12.89 -23.20
CA ALA A 185 -8.95 -11.56 -23.62
C ALA A 185 -9.64 -11.59 -25.00
N GLU A 186 -9.09 -12.36 -25.95
CA GLU A 186 -9.72 -12.57 -27.26
C GLU A 186 -11.07 -13.27 -27.12
N ARG A 187 -11.17 -14.35 -26.31
CA ARG A 187 -12.42 -15.08 -26.06
C ARG A 187 -13.52 -14.22 -25.44
N LEU A 188 -13.15 -13.28 -24.56
CA LEU A 188 -14.09 -12.40 -23.87
C LEU A 188 -14.34 -11.10 -24.61
N GLU A 189 -13.64 -10.86 -25.72
CA GLU A 189 -13.67 -9.62 -26.51
C GLU A 189 -13.35 -8.40 -25.64
N VAL A 190 -12.33 -8.51 -24.79
CA VAL A 190 -11.87 -7.44 -23.89
C VAL A 190 -10.46 -7.03 -24.28
N ILE A 191 -10.18 -5.73 -24.34
CA ILE A 191 -8.81 -5.23 -24.45
C ILE A 191 -8.19 -5.29 -23.05
N PRO A 192 -7.18 -6.14 -22.80
CA PRO A 192 -6.66 -6.31 -21.47
C PRO A 192 -5.85 -5.07 -21.07
N ARG A 193 -5.96 -4.66 -19.82
CA ARG A 193 -5.08 -3.67 -19.21
C ARG A 193 -4.01 -4.40 -18.40
N LEU A 194 -2.75 -4.23 -18.80
CA LEU A 194 -1.63 -5.01 -18.31
C LEU A 194 -0.68 -4.15 -17.49
N GLY A 195 -0.14 -4.76 -16.44
CA GLY A 195 1.08 -4.31 -15.80
C GLY A 195 2.20 -5.33 -15.99
N VAL A 196 3.43 -4.95 -15.68
CA VAL A 196 4.55 -5.89 -15.57
C VAL A 196 5.24 -5.69 -14.23
N ARG A 197 5.48 -6.79 -13.51
CA ARG A 197 6.35 -6.76 -12.33
C ARG A 197 7.79 -7.03 -12.74
N ALA A 198 8.66 -6.03 -12.65
CA ALA A 198 10.08 -6.21 -12.91
C ALA A 198 10.81 -6.72 -11.65
N ARG A 199 11.78 -7.64 -11.82
CA ARG A 199 12.71 -8.00 -10.75
C ARG A 199 13.86 -7.01 -10.71
N LEU A 200 14.12 -6.49 -9.53
CA LEU A 200 15.24 -5.60 -9.26
C LEU A 200 16.48 -6.39 -8.85
N ALA A 201 17.64 -5.94 -9.31
CA ALA A 201 18.94 -6.39 -8.85
C ALA A 201 19.25 -5.83 -7.44
N SER A 202 18.81 -4.60 -7.16
CA SER A 202 18.87 -4.01 -5.82
C SER A 202 17.92 -4.74 -4.86
N GLN A 203 18.38 -4.96 -3.63
CA GLN A 203 17.66 -5.72 -2.61
C GLN A 203 17.44 -4.88 -1.35
N GLY A 204 16.29 -5.06 -0.71
CA GLY A 204 16.07 -4.66 0.67
C GLY A 204 16.78 -5.60 1.65
N SER A 205 17.27 -5.04 2.76
CA SER A 205 17.83 -5.81 3.87
C SER A 205 16.73 -6.26 4.86
N GLY A 206 16.91 -7.40 5.54
CA GLY A 206 16.08 -7.83 6.67
C GLY A 206 15.19 -9.08 6.44
N LYS A 207 14.34 -9.39 7.43
CA LYS A 207 13.52 -10.62 7.49
C LYS A 207 12.58 -10.84 6.29
N TRP A 208 12.21 -9.77 5.58
CA TRP A 208 11.25 -9.80 4.47
C TRP A 208 11.89 -9.81 3.08
N GLN A 209 13.22 -9.96 2.99
CA GLN A 209 13.98 -9.95 1.74
C GLN A 209 13.46 -10.94 0.70
N ALA A 210 12.94 -12.11 1.11
CA ALA A 210 12.42 -13.13 0.18
C ALA A 210 11.20 -12.69 -0.65
N SER A 211 10.54 -11.58 -0.28
CA SER A 211 9.39 -11.03 -1.01
C SER A 211 9.77 -10.07 -2.14
N GLY A 212 11.02 -9.59 -2.18
CA GLY A 212 11.57 -8.67 -3.19
C GLY A 212 12.87 -9.16 -3.83
N GLY A 213 13.39 -8.40 -4.79
CA GLY A 213 14.69 -8.65 -5.44
C GLY A 213 14.78 -9.88 -6.36
N GLU A 214 15.99 -10.18 -6.83
CA GLU A 214 16.30 -11.22 -7.82
C GLU A 214 15.81 -12.64 -7.43
N LYS A 215 15.86 -12.98 -6.13
CA LYS A 215 15.42 -14.28 -5.59
C LYS A 215 13.90 -14.40 -5.41
N SER A 216 13.15 -13.34 -5.71
CA SER A 216 11.69 -13.37 -5.61
C SER A 216 11.08 -14.42 -6.55
N LYS A 217 10.04 -15.10 -6.07
CA LYS A 217 9.26 -16.08 -6.85
C LYS A 217 8.40 -15.42 -7.94
N PHE A 218 8.22 -14.10 -7.85
CA PHE A 218 7.37 -13.31 -8.72
C PHE A 218 8.17 -12.20 -9.41
N GLY A 219 7.67 -11.77 -10.56
CA GLY A 219 8.30 -10.78 -11.41
C GLY A 219 9.16 -11.39 -12.50
N LEU A 220 9.43 -10.58 -13.51
CA LEU A 220 10.20 -10.91 -14.70
C LEU A 220 11.63 -10.38 -14.59
N ALA A 221 12.60 -11.19 -14.97
CA ALA A 221 13.96 -10.71 -15.21
C ALA A 221 13.99 -9.74 -16.41
N ALA A 222 15.02 -8.91 -16.55
CA ALA A 222 15.14 -7.95 -17.64
C ALA A 222 14.97 -8.59 -19.04
N THR A 223 15.55 -9.78 -19.26
CA THR A 223 15.40 -10.53 -20.51
C THR A 223 13.95 -10.96 -20.77
N GLN A 224 13.22 -11.34 -19.72
CA GLN A 224 11.81 -11.70 -19.81
C GLN A 224 10.92 -10.48 -20.07
N VAL A 225 11.27 -9.31 -19.52
CA VAL A 225 10.56 -8.05 -19.83
C VAL A 225 10.68 -7.72 -21.32
N LEU A 226 11.87 -7.88 -21.92
CA LEU A 226 12.05 -7.70 -23.37
C LEU A 226 11.21 -8.71 -24.18
N GLN A 227 11.20 -9.98 -23.77
CA GLN A 227 10.36 -11.01 -24.41
C GLN A 227 8.86 -10.70 -24.31
N LEU A 228 8.41 -10.13 -23.18
CA LEU A 228 7.02 -9.70 -22.99
C LEU A 228 6.66 -8.60 -23.99
N ILE A 229 7.53 -7.60 -24.14
CA ILE A 229 7.38 -6.51 -25.11
C ILE A 229 7.28 -7.05 -26.53
N ASP A 230 8.18 -7.95 -26.92
CA ASP A 230 8.16 -8.54 -28.26
C ASP A 230 6.89 -9.35 -28.51
N THR A 231 6.44 -10.12 -27.52
CA THR A 231 5.17 -10.87 -27.59
C THR A 231 3.99 -9.92 -27.79
N LEU A 232 3.92 -8.83 -27.02
CA LEU A 232 2.86 -7.84 -27.13
C LEU A 232 2.92 -7.08 -28.46
N ARG A 233 4.11 -6.76 -28.95
CA ARG A 233 4.31 -6.09 -30.25
C ARG A 233 3.83 -6.99 -31.39
N GLN A 234 4.18 -8.27 -31.38
CA GLN A 234 3.71 -9.25 -32.37
C GLN A 234 2.18 -9.42 -32.35
N ALA A 235 1.56 -9.34 -31.17
CA ALA A 235 0.12 -9.39 -31.01
C ALA A 235 -0.60 -8.06 -31.35
N GLY A 236 0.13 -6.98 -31.64
CA GLY A 236 -0.45 -5.64 -31.82
C GLY A 236 -1.10 -5.10 -30.54
N ARG A 237 -0.60 -5.49 -29.36
CA ARG A 237 -1.16 -5.18 -28.03
C ARG A 237 -0.17 -4.41 -27.14
N LEU A 238 0.79 -3.70 -27.73
CA LEU A 238 1.81 -3.01 -26.95
C LEU A 238 1.20 -1.95 -26.00
N ASP A 239 0.17 -1.25 -26.47
CA ASP A 239 -0.57 -0.22 -25.70
C ASP A 239 -1.37 -0.78 -24.52
N SER A 240 -1.54 -2.11 -24.45
CA SER A 240 -2.16 -2.77 -23.30
C SER A 240 -1.26 -2.73 -22.07
N LEU A 241 0.07 -2.65 -22.25
CA LEU A 241 1.03 -2.57 -21.14
C LEU A 241 1.18 -1.12 -20.66
N GLN A 242 0.59 -0.82 -19.51
CA GLN A 242 0.42 0.54 -19.02
C GLN A 242 0.97 0.77 -17.61
N LEU A 243 1.27 -0.30 -16.87
CA LEU A 243 1.71 -0.23 -15.48
C LEU A 243 3.06 -0.94 -15.29
N LEU A 244 4.02 -0.25 -14.69
CA LEU A 244 5.27 -0.85 -14.21
C LEU A 244 5.15 -1.03 -12.70
N HIS A 245 5.26 -2.28 -12.23
CA HIS A 245 5.18 -2.64 -10.82
C HIS A 245 6.53 -3.16 -10.31
N PHE A 246 6.84 -2.84 -9.06
CA PHE A 246 7.91 -3.46 -8.31
C PHE A 246 7.53 -3.61 -6.86
N HIS A 247 8.19 -4.53 -6.16
CA HIS A 247 7.91 -4.76 -4.75
C HIS A 247 9.23 -5.00 -4.02
N LEU A 248 9.60 -4.04 -3.17
CA LEU A 248 10.83 -4.08 -2.38
C LEU A 248 10.70 -5.00 -1.16
N GLY A 249 9.48 -5.21 -0.70
CA GLY A 249 9.14 -6.03 0.47
C GLY A 249 8.23 -5.29 1.43
N SER A 250 7.91 -5.92 2.57
CA SER A 250 7.16 -5.28 3.66
C SER A 250 8.11 -4.75 4.74
N GLN A 251 7.72 -3.67 5.42
CA GLN A 251 8.46 -3.10 6.56
C GLN A 251 9.92 -2.77 6.19
N MET A 252 10.12 -1.93 5.18
CA MET A 252 11.45 -1.46 4.82
C MET A 252 11.95 -0.55 5.95
N ALA A 253 12.94 -0.98 6.72
CA ALA A 253 13.45 -0.24 7.87
C ALA A 253 14.37 0.93 7.47
N ASN A 254 14.99 0.86 6.29
CA ASN A 254 16.00 1.79 5.82
C ASN A 254 15.54 2.56 4.57
N ILE A 255 15.53 3.88 4.64
CA ILE A 255 15.16 4.74 3.50
C ILE A 255 16.09 4.57 2.29
N ARG A 256 17.37 4.25 2.51
CA ARG A 256 18.33 4.08 1.41
C ARG A 256 17.98 2.88 0.51
N ASP A 257 17.43 1.82 1.10
CA ASP A 257 17.01 0.62 0.37
C ASP A 257 15.83 0.98 -0.56
N ILE A 258 14.89 1.81 -0.06
CA ILE A 258 13.77 2.33 -0.84
C ILE A 258 14.27 3.22 -1.98
N ALA A 259 15.13 4.19 -1.67
CA ALA A 259 15.67 5.12 -2.67
C ALA A 259 16.46 4.38 -3.78
N THR A 260 17.21 3.35 -3.42
CA THR A 260 17.96 2.52 -4.38
C THR A 260 17.01 1.74 -5.28
N GLY A 261 16.00 1.09 -4.69
CA GLY A 261 14.99 0.33 -5.43
C GLY A 261 14.18 1.18 -6.40
N VAL A 262 13.71 2.35 -5.96
CA VAL A 262 12.94 3.26 -6.82
C VAL A 262 13.81 3.81 -7.95
N ARG A 263 15.08 4.16 -7.70
CA ARG A 263 16.00 4.62 -8.75
C ARG A 263 16.26 3.55 -9.81
N GLU A 264 16.39 2.29 -9.41
CA GLU A 264 16.50 1.20 -10.38
C GLU A 264 15.21 1.03 -11.19
N SER A 265 14.05 1.04 -10.53
CA SER A 265 12.76 0.95 -11.20
C SER A 265 12.49 2.12 -12.16
N ALA A 266 12.93 3.33 -11.82
CA ALA A 266 12.81 4.50 -12.69
C ALA A 266 13.61 4.32 -14.00
N ARG A 267 14.75 3.62 -13.95
CA ARG A 267 15.48 3.24 -15.17
C ARG A 267 14.70 2.26 -16.03
N PHE A 268 14.02 1.29 -15.43
CA PHE A 268 13.10 0.42 -16.19
C PHE A 268 12.00 1.22 -16.88
N TYR A 269 11.42 2.21 -16.21
CA TYR A 269 10.42 3.10 -16.81
C TYR A 269 10.97 3.81 -18.07
N VAL A 270 12.16 4.41 -17.95
CA VAL A 270 12.83 5.09 -19.06
C VAL A 270 13.10 4.14 -20.23
N GLU A 271 13.67 2.96 -19.97
CA GLU A 271 14.00 2.00 -21.01
C GLU A 271 12.76 1.40 -21.68
N LEU A 272 11.67 1.21 -20.94
CA LEU A 272 10.38 0.78 -21.51
C LEU A 272 9.81 1.83 -22.47
N HIS A 273 9.90 3.12 -22.13
CA HIS A 273 9.51 4.22 -23.02
C HIS A 273 10.36 4.26 -24.29
N LYS A 274 11.68 4.08 -24.19
CA LYS A 274 12.58 3.97 -25.36
C LYS A 274 12.22 2.81 -26.30
N LEU A 275 11.62 1.74 -25.76
CA LEU A 275 11.12 0.60 -26.53
C LEU A 275 9.71 0.81 -27.13
N GLY A 276 9.14 2.01 -26.94
CA GLY A 276 7.84 2.42 -27.45
C GLY A 276 6.65 2.02 -26.57
N VAL A 277 6.89 1.62 -25.31
CA VAL A 277 5.82 1.27 -24.37
C VAL A 277 5.35 2.51 -23.62
N ASN A 278 4.07 2.83 -23.73
CA ASN A 278 3.48 3.96 -23.01
C ASN A 278 3.08 3.57 -21.57
N ILE A 279 4.07 3.45 -20.68
CA ILE A 279 3.80 3.24 -19.25
C ILE A 279 3.23 4.52 -18.65
N GLN A 280 2.03 4.42 -18.07
CA GLN A 280 1.29 5.53 -17.45
C GLN A 280 1.30 5.45 -15.92
N TYR A 281 1.47 4.25 -15.37
CA TYR A 281 1.43 4.00 -13.93
C TYR A 281 2.75 3.42 -13.44
N PHE A 282 3.31 4.03 -12.42
CA PHE A 282 4.54 3.62 -11.75
C PHE A 282 4.20 3.18 -10.33
N ASP A 283 4.06 1.88 -10.16
CA ASP A 283 3.64 1.25 -8.91
C ASP A 283 4.85 0.75 -8.13
N VAL A 284 5.13 1.42 -7.02
CA VAL A 284 6.27 1.12 -6.16
C VAL A 284 6.01 -0.03 -5.18
N GLY A 285 4.79 -0.57 -5.21
CA GLY A 285 4.32 -1.59 -4.29
C GLY A 285 4.26 -1.07 -2.86
N GLY A 286 4.36 -1.99 -1.91
CA GLY A 286 4.39 -1.66 -0.49
C GLY A 286 5.77 -1.24 0.00
N GLY A 287 6.00 -1.44 1.30
CA GLY A 287 7.31 -1.25 1.91
C GLY A 287 7.41 -0.07 2.87
N LEU A 288 6.51 0.91 2.75
CA LEU A 288 6.33 1.94 3.79
C LEU A 288 6.12 1.27 5.16
N GLY A 289 7.13 1.39 6.02
CA GLY A 289 7.15 0.74 7.31
C GLY A 289 6.44 1.55 8.39
N VAL A 290 6.23 0.89 9.53
CA VAL A 290 5.62 1.47 10.72
C VAL A 290 6.62 1.37 11.87
N ASP A 291 6.79 2.44 12.62
CA ASP A 291 7.62 2.44 13.82
C ASP A 291 6.84 1.85 15.00
N TYR A 292 6.99 0.54 15.22
CA TYR A 292 6.32 -0.16 16.33
C TYR A 292 7.03 0.06 17.67
N GLU A 293 8.32 0.37 17.66
CA GLU A 293 9.14 0.54 18.87
C GLU A 293 9.13 1.98 19.39
N GLY A 294 8.76 2.95 18.55
CA GLY A 294 8.82 4.38 18.85
C GLY A 294 10.24 4.96 18.83
N THR A 295 11.23 4.18 18.35
CA THR A 295 12.65 4.55 18.42
C THR A 295 13.14 5.32 17.19
N ARG A 296 12.37 5.31 16.09
CA ARG A 296 12.79 5.82 14.76
C ARG A 296 14.19 5.35 14.35
N SER A 297 14.49 4.10 14.64
CA SER A 297 15.77 3.46 14.33
C SER A 297 15.66 2.50 13.15
N GLN A 298 16.80 2.08 12.62
CA GLN A 298 16.89 1.02 11.60
C GLN A 298 16.89 -0.36 12.29
N SER A 299 15.78 -0.71 12.96
CA SER A 299 15.56 -2.03 13.57
C SER A 299 14.50 -2.83 12.81
N ASP A 300 14.37 -4.12 13.11
CA ASP A 300 13.39 -5.01 12.44
C ASP A 300 11.93 -4.53 12.59
N CYS A 301 11.61 -3.84 13.69
CA CYS A 301 10.27 -3.38 14.04
C CYS A 301 10.16 -1.85 14.06
N SER A 302 11.14 -1.14 13.49
CA SER A 302 11.16 0.32 13.38
C SER A 302 11.48 0.76 11.95
N VAL A 303 11.43 2.07 11.69
CA VAL A 303 11.91 2.71 10.47
C VAL A 303 12.78 3.91 10.80
N ASN A 304 13.80 4.18 9.98
CA ASN A 304 14.68 5.34 10.15
C ASN A 304 14.22 6.60 9.38
N TYR A 305 12.97 6.63 8.90
CA TYR A 305 12.45 7.71 8.07
C TYR A 305 11.01 8.10 8.40
N GLY A 306 10.65 9.32 8.00
CA GLY A 306 9.29 9.83 8.10
C GLY A 306 8.47 9.62 6.83
N LEU A 307 7.16 9.84 6.93
CA LEU A 307 6.23 9.73 5.79
C LEU A 307 6.57 10.70 4.65
N ASN A 308 6.90 11.97 4.95
CA ASN A 308 7.29 12.95 3.93
C ASN A 308 8.61 12.57 3.25
N GLU A 309 9.57 12.04 4.02
CA GLU A 309 10.86 11.61 3.49
C GLU A 309 10.69 10.43 2.52
N TYR A 310 9.84 9.46 2.88
CA TYR A 310 9.45 8.38 1.97
C TYR A 310 8.83 8.92 0.67
N ALA A 311 7.83 9.81 0.78
CA ALA A 311 7.17 10.40 -0.39
C ALA A 311 8.14 11.17 -1.29
N ASN A 312 9.03 11.98 -0.71
CA ASN A 312 10.07 12.71 -1.44
C ASN A 312 11.01 11.76 -2.18
N ASN A 313 11.52 10.72 -1.51
CA ASN A 313 12.43 9.75 -2.14
C ASN A 313 11.78 9.02 -3.32
N VAL A 314 10.47 8.74 -3.25
CA VAL A 314 9.74 8.13 -4.36
C VAL A 314 9.58 9.12 -5.51
N ILE A 315 8.98 10.29 -5.25
CA ILE A 315 8.66 11.29 -6.29
C ILE A 315 9.91 11.80 -6.98
N TRP A 316 10.95 12.14 -6.22
CA TRP A 316 12.16 12.73 -6.80
C TRP A 316 12.92 11.70 -7.65
N ALA A 317 12.98 10.44 -7.22
CA ALA A 317 13.69 9.41 -7.98
C ALA A 317 13.05 9.13 -9.36
N ILE A 318 11.72 9.12 -9.46
CA ILE A 318 11.04 8.97 -10.76
C ILE A 318 11.01 10.29 -11.53
N GLY A 319 10.83 11.42 -10.85
CA GLY A 319 10.87 12.75 -11.44
C GLY A 319 12.20 13.03 -12.14
N ASP A 320 13.32 12.84 -11.44
CA ASP A 320 14.66 13.12 -11.98
C ASP A 320 14.92 12.25 -13.22
N ALA A 321 14.54 10.97 -13.16
CA ALA A 321 14.68 10.06 -14.30
C ALA A 321 13.81 10.48 -15.50
N CYS A 322 12.60 10.99 -15.26
CA CYS A 322 11.73 11.51 -16.31
C CYS A 322 12.31 12.78 -16.94
N ASP A 323 12.68 13.76 -16.12
CA ASP A 323 13.20 15.05 -16.57
C ASP A 323 14.54 14.91 -17.32
N GLU A 324 15.45 14.05 -16.83
CA GLU A 324 16.73 13.74 -17.49
C GLU A 324 16.57 13.12 -18.89
N ASN A 325 15.44 12.45 -19.15
CA ASN A 325 15.18 11.74 -20.41
C ASN A 325 14.03 12.37 -21.22
N GLU A 326 13.57 13.57 -20.83
CA GLU A 326 12.45 14.30 -21.47
C GLU A 326 11.16 13.45 -21.58
N LEU A 327 10.88 12.64 -20.56
CA LEU A 327 9.71 11.76 -20.51
C LEU A 327 8.58 12.36 -19.67
N PRO A 328 7.32 11.99 -19.94
CA PRO A 328 6.20 12.41 -19.10
C PRO A 328 6.31 11.81 -17.70
N HIS A 329 5.80 12.53 -16.70
CA HIS A 329 5.68 12.03 -15.34
C HIS A 329 4.53 11.02 -15.22
N PRO A 330 4.79 9.72 -14.91
CA PRO A 330 3.71 8.74 -14.73
C PRO A 330 2.92 9.00 -13.44
N THR A 331 1.70 8.47 -13.38
CA THR A 331 0.94 8.40 -12.14
C THR A 331 1.61 7.43 -11.18
N VAL A 332 1.96 7.90 -9.98
CA VAL A 332 2.61 7.09 -8.95
C VAL A 332 1.56 6.36 -8.12
N ILE A 333 1.78 5.06 -7.94
CA ILE A 333 0.99 4.20 -7.06
C ILE A 333 1.88 3.67 -5.95
N THR A 334 1.32 3.58 -4.74
CA THR A 334 1.92 2.80 -3.64
C THR A 334 0.88 1.83 -3.07
N GLU A 335 1.33 0.64 -2.67
CA GLU A 335 0.52 -0.39 -2.01
C GLU A 335 0.75 -0.43 -0.49
N SER A 336 0.64 0.72 0.17
CA SER A 336 1.05 0.93 1.57
C SER A 336 0.05 0.39 2.62
N GLY A 337 -0.36 -0.88 2.51
CA GLY A 337 -1.42 -1.46 3.35
C GLY A 337 -1.12 -1.49 4.85
N ARG A 338 0.09 -1.89 5.27
CA ARG A 338 0.51 -1.89 6.68
C ARG A 338 0.45 -0.48 7.29
N ALA A 339 0.92 0.51 6.54
CA ALA A 339 0.96 1.89 6.98
C ALA A 339 -0.44 2.49 7.19
N LEU A 340 -1.46 1.95 6.50
CA LEU A 340 -2.86 2.32 6.72
C LEU A 340 -3.45 1.65 7.97
N THR A 341 -3.23 0.35 8.13
CA THR A 341 -4.00 -0.45 9.10
C THR A 341 -3.33 -0.63 10.46
N ALA A 342 -2.04 -0.34 10.62
CA ALA A 342 -1.32 -0.72 11.84
C ALA A 342 -1.91 -0.16 13.15
N HIS A 343 -2.44 1.07 13.13
CA HIS A 343 -2.82 1.79 14.36
C HIS A 343 -4.33 1.79 14.64
N HIS A 344 -5.16 1.35 13.71
CA HIS A 344 -6.61 1.55 13.81
C HIS A 344 -7.32 0.62 14.79
N THR A 345 -6.60 -0.33 15.38
CA THR A 345 -7.18 -1.40 16.19
C THR A 345 -6.34 -1.65 17.44
N VAL A 346 -7.00 -1.81 18.58
CA VAL A 346 -6.39 -2.15 19.87
C VAL A 346 -7.03 -3.41 20.43
N LEU A 347 -6.21 -4.37 20.84
CA LEU A 347 -6.65 -5.52 21.62
C LEU A 347 -6.60 -5.16 23.10
N ILE A 348 -7.74 -5.24 23.78
CA ILE A 348 -7.84 -4.98 25.22
C ILE A 348 -8.20 -6.29 25.93
N SER A 349 -7.46 -6.63 26.98
CA SER A 349 -7.73 -7.76 27.87
C SER A 349 -7.54 -7.34 29.32
N ASN A 350 -8.16 -8.07 30.24
CA ASN A 350 -7.87 -7.99 31.66
C ASN A 350 -6.70 -8.91 32.04
N VAL A 351 -6.03 -8.57 33.13
CA VAL A 351 -5.09 -9.45 33.83
C VAL A 351 -5.91 -10.27 34.83
N TYR A 352 -5.97 -11.59 34.64
CA TYR A 352 -6.77 -12.48 35.48
C TYR A 352 -6.10 -12.80 36.83
N TRP A 353 -4.78 -12.66 36.91
CA TRP A 353 -3.97 -12.96 38.08
C TRP A 353 -2.85 -11.92 38.20
N CYS A 354 -2.84 -11.16 39.30
CA CYS A 354 -1.75 -10.27 39.69
C CYS A 354 -1.06 -10.80 40.94
#